data_AF-A0AA40S7K8-F1
#
_entry.id   AF-A0AA40S7K8-F1
#
_cell.length_a   1.000
_cell.length_b   1.000
_cell.length_c   1.000
_cell.angle_alpha   90.00
_cell.angle_beta   90.00
_cell.angle_gamma   90.00
#
_symmetry.space_group_name_H-M   'P 1'
#
loop_
_entity.id
_entity.type
_entity.pdbx_description
1 polymer ?
#
loop_
_entity_poly.entity_id
_entity_poly.type
_entity_poly.pdbx_seq_one_letter_code
_entity_poly.pdbx_strand_id
1 'polypeptide(L)'
;MPEPDHRLDRIAEHPTFKTLVHERTRFGWILTGLMLLVYFGFIGLIAFDKALLATKVGGTASLGFYMGMFVIVFAFVLTGIYVARANTRYDRLSADLIRSLAK
;
A
#
# COMPACT_ATOMS: atom_id res chain seq x y z
N MET A 1 -11.15 21.66 -27.21
CA MET A 1 -9.93 21.33 -26.45
C MET A 1 -10.10 21.89 -25.06
N PRO A 2 -9.86 21.15 -23.96
CA PRO A 2 -9.81 21.73 -22.62
C PRO A 2 -8.65 22.73 -22.55
N GLU A 3 -8.86 23.90 -21.96
CA GLU A 3 -7.79 24.88 -21.67
C GLU A 3 -6.71 24.24 -20.78
N PRO A 4 -5.41 24.47 -21.04
CA PRO A 4 -4.36 24.05 -20.12
C PRO A 4 -4.51 24.86 -18.82
N ASP A 5 -5.00 24.22 -17.76
CA ASP A 5 -5.23 24.87 -16.46
C ASP A 5 -3.90 25.22 -15.80
N HIS A 6 -3.40 26.43 -16.07
CA HIS A 6 -2.18 27.02 -15.52
C HIS A 6 -2.13 27.05 -13.98
N ARG A 7 -3.25 26.78 -13.29
CA ARG A 7 -3.30 26.66 -11.82
C ARG A 7 -2.75 25.30 -11.36
N LEU A 8 -2.92 24.24 -12.14
CA LEU A 8 -2.38 22.91 -11.85
C LEU A 8 -0.85 22.89 -11.91
N ASP A 9 -0.27 23.55 -12.92
CA ASP A 9 1.18 23.65 -13.08
C ASP A 9 1.83 24.41 -11.91
N ARG A 10 1.19 25.51 -11.47
CA ARG A 10 1.66 26.30 -10.32
C ARG A 10 1.63 25.52 -9.01
N ILE A 11 0.67 24.61 -8.84
CA ILE A 11 0.57 23.71 -7.67
C ILE A 11 1.63 22.62 -7.75
N ALA A 12 1.87 22.05 -8.94
CA ALA A 12 2.89 21.02 -9.17
C ALA A 12 4.32 21.55 -8.94
N GLU A 13 4.57 22.82 -9.22
CA GLU A 13 5.87 23.46 -8.99
C GLU A 13 6.12 23.86 -7.55
N HIS A 14 5.07 23.93 -6.71
CA HIS A 14 5.21 24.36 -5.32
C HIS A 14 6.10 23.39 -4.53
N PRO A 15 7.14 23.86 -3.81
CA PRO A 15 8.12 23.00 -3.14
C PRO A 15 7.49 22.04 -2.13
N THR A 16 6.47 22.51 -1.40
CA THR A 16 5.65 21.68 -0.50
C THR A 16 5.00 20.50 -1.24
N PHE A 17 4.43 20.72 -2.42
CA PHE A 17 3.79 19.66 -3.19
C PHE A 17 4.81 18.61 -3.65
N LYS A 18 5.99 19.04 -4.11
CA LYS A 18 7.08 18.14 -4.50
C LYS A 18 7.58 17.27 -3.34
N THR A 19 7.83 17.84 -2.16
CA THR A 19 8.21 17.06 -0.96
C THR A 19 7.14 16.06 -0.56
N LEU A 20 5.87 16.47 -0.64
CA LEU A 20 4.71 15.63 -0.31
C LEU A 20 4.50 14.47 -1.29
N VAL A 21 4.80 14.67 -2.57
CA VAL A 21 4.79 13.61 -3.59
C VAL A 21 5.97 12.66 -3.34
N HIS A 22 7.16 13.19 -3.04
CA HIS A 22 8.35 12.38 -2.83
C HIS A 22 8.22 11.43 -1.63
N GLU A 23 7.68 11.90 -0.51
CA GLU A 23 7.41 11.05 0.66
C GLU A 23 6.37 9.96 0.38
N ARG A 24 5.29 10.29 -0.33
CA ARG A 24 4.25 9.32 -0.71
C ARG A 24 4.77 8.27 -1.67
N THR A 25 5.53 8.70 -2.69
CA THR A 25 6.12 7.81 -3.68
C THR A 25 7.11 6.85 -3.01
N ARG A 26 7.98 7.36 -2.13
CA ARG A 26 8.92 6.50 -1.37
C ARG A 26 8.19 5.47 -0.52
N PHE A 27 7.13 5.88 0.18
CA PHE A 27 6.33 4.96 0.98
C PHE A 27 5.63 3.89 0.13
N GLY A 28 5.05 4.29 -1.00
CA GLY A 28 4.48 3.38 -1.99
C GLY A 28 5.50 2.37 -2.49
N TRP A 29 6.71 2.80 -2.84
CA TRP A 29 7.79 1.92 -3.28
C TRP A 29 8.21 0.89 -2.23
N ILE A 30 8.25 1.26 -0.94
CA ILE A 30 8.56 0.34 0.15
C ILE A 30 7.49 -0.76 0.24
N LEU A 31 6.21 -0.37 0.20
CA LEU A 31 5.09 -1.31 0.27
C LEU A 31 5.05 -2.22 -0.97
N THR A 32 5.31 -1.68 -2.16
CA THR A 32 5.47 -2.46 -3.39
C THR A 32 6.62 -3.45 -3.25
N GLY A 33 7.78 -3.04 -2.74
CA GLY A 33 8.92 -3.93 -2.51
C GLY A 33 8.58 -5.08 -1.55
N LEU A 34 7.88 -4.78 -0.45
CA LEU A 34 7.38 -5.80 0.49
C LEU A 34 6.42 -6.78 -0.17
N MET A 35 5.47 -6.27 -0.96
CA MET A 35 4.51 -7.11 -1.68
C MET A 35 5.22 -8.02 -2.70
N LEU A 36 6.17 -7.48 -3.47
CA LEU A 36 6.95 -8.27 -4.43
C LEU A 36 7.78 -9.35 -3.74
N LEU A 37 8.41 -9.04 -2.60
CA LEU A 37 9.19 -10.02 -1.84
C LEU A 37 8.32 -11.19 -1.40
N VAL A 38 7.14 -10.92 -0.84
CA VAL A 38 6.21 -11.97 -0.41
C VAL A 38 5.64 -12.74 -1.61
N TYR A 39 5.29 -12.06 -2.69
CA TYR A 39 4.75 -12.67 -3.91
C TYR A 39 5.75 -13.63 -4.58
N PHE A 40 6.96 -13.15 -4.84
CA PHE A 40 8.01 -13.98 -5.45
C PHE A 40 8.51 -15.06 -4.48
N GLY A 41 8.56 -14.78 -3.17
CA GLY A 41 8.86 -15.79 -2.16
C GLY A 41 7.85 -16.94 -2.17
N PHE A 42 6.55 -16.62 -2.18
CA PHE A 42 5.49 -17.62 -2.21
C PHE A 42 5.46 -18.42 -3.52
N ILE A 43 5.59 -17.74 -4.67
CA ILE A 43 5.66 -18.41 -5.98
C ILE A 43 6.92 -19.28 -6.08
N GLY A 44 8.06 -18.80 -5.61
CA GLY A 44 9.29 -19.59 -5.56
C GLY A 44 9.10 -20.86 -4.74
N LEU A 45 8.47 -20.76 -3.56
CA LEU A 45 8.17 -21.93 -2.74
C LEU A 45 7.23 -22.93 -3.46
N ILE A 46 6.22 -22.43 -4.17
CA ILE A 46 5.34 -23.25 -5.01
C ILE A 46 6.08 -23.92 -6.16
N ALA A 47 7.07 -23.24 -6.76
CA ALA A 47 7.81 -23.75 -7.90
C ALA A 47 8.82 -24.82 -7.51
N PHE A 48 9.57 -24.60 -6.42
CA PHE A 48 10.71 -25.44 -6.05
C PHE A 48 10.39 -26.47 -4.95
N ASP A 49 9.41 -26.21 -4.08
CA ASP A 49 9.16 -27.07 -2.91
C ASP A 49 7.67 -27.29 -2.62
N LYS A 50 6.99 -27.89 -3.62
CA LYS A 50 5.58 -28.30 -3.47
C LYS A 50 5.37 -29.31 -2.35
N ALA A 51 6.38 -30.13 -2.04
CA ALA A 51 6.28 -31.14 -1.00
C ALA A 51 6.11 -30.50 0.38
N LEU A 52 6.89 -29.45 0.67
CA LEU A 52 6.79 -28.69 1.91
C LEU A 52 5.40 -28.04 2.04
N LEU A 53 4.87 -27.45 0.97
CA LEU A 53 3.52 -26.87 0.95
C LEU A 53 2.39 -27.92 1.07
N ALA A 54 2.62 -29.15 0.61
CA ALA A 54 1.67 -30.25 0.72
C ALA A 54 1.68 -30.91 2.11
N THR A 55 2.67 -30.59 2.95
CA THR A 55 2.75 -31.07 4.34
C THR A 55 1.48 -30.72 5.09
N LYS A 56 0.79 -31.73 5.61
CA LYS A 56 -0.42 -31.52 6.41
C LYS A 56 -0.06 -31.01 7.79
N VAL A 57 -0.76 -29.97 8.24
CA VAL A 57 -0.56 -29.38 9.57
C VAL A 57 -1.92 -29.22 10.24
N GLY A 58 -2.08 -29.87 11.41
CA GLY A 58 -3.30 -29.77 12.22
C GLY A 58 -4.54 -30.50 11.66
N GLY A 59 -4.35 -31.50 10.78
CA GLY A 59 -5.45 -32.32 10.24
C GLY A 59 -5.42 -32.42 8.71
N THR A 60 -6.48 -31.95 8.04
CA THR A 60 -6.63 -32.02 6.58
C THR A 60 -6.00 -30.84 5.83
N ALA A 61 -5.78 -29.70 6.50
CA ALA A 61 -5.20 -28.51 5.89
C ALA A 61 -3.69 -28.66 5.67
N SER A 62 -3.21 -28.20 4.53
CA SER A 62 -1.78 -28.20 4.21
C SER A 62 -1.10 -26.91 4.68
N LEU A 63 0.21 -26.96 4.90
CA LEU A 63 1.02 -25.80 5.23
C LEU A 63 0.85 -24.70 4.18
N GLY A 64 0.70 -25.07 2.91
CA GLY A 64 0.46 -24.14 1.81
C GLY A 64 -0.86 -23.38 1.93
N PHE A 65 -1.91 -23.99 2.50
CA PHE A 65 -3.17 -23.27 2.78
C PHE A 65 -2.94 -22.15 3.79
N TYR A 66 -2.25 -22.44 4.90
CA TYR A 66 -1.95 -21.43 5.92
C TYR A 66 -1.01 -20.33 5.39
N MET A 67 0.00 -20.68 4.60
CA MET A 67 0.85 -19.69 3.94
C MET A 67 0.06 -18.82 2.96
N GLY A 68 -0.82 -19.39 2.14
CA GLY A 68 -1.67 -18.62 1.23
C GLY A 68 -2.58 -17.65 1.99
N MET A 69 -3.21 -18.10 3.08
CA MET A 69 -4.01 -17.24 3.96
C MET A 69 -3.18 -16.11 4.57
N PHE A 70 -1.96 -16.41 5.02
CA PHE A 70 -1.04 -15.39 5.51
C PHE A 70 -0.74 -14.32 4.45
N VAL A 71 -0.46 -14.73 3.20
CA VAL A 71 -0.21 -13.78 2.10
C VAL A 71 -1.42 -12.88 1.85
N ILE A 72 -2.63 -13.43 1.87
CA ILE A 72 -3.87 -12.66 1.69
C ILE A 72 -4.05 -11.64 2.82
N VAL A 73 -3.94 -12.07 4.08
CA VAL A 73 -4.04 -11.18 5.24
C VAL A 73 -2.97 -10.09 5.20
N PHE A 74 -1.74 -10.46 4.85
CA PHE A 74 -0.63 -9.54 4.70
C PHE A 74 -0.89 -8.47 3.63
N ALA A 75 -1.45 -8.86 2.48
CA ALA A 75 -1.84 -7.93 1.43
C ALA A 75 -2.89 -6.92 1.92
N PHE A 76 -3.95 -7.39 2.62
CA PHE A 76 -4.94 -6.50 3.21
C PHE A 76 -4.34 -5.53 4.23
N VAL A 77 -3.43 -6.01 5.08
CA VAL A 77 -2.72 -5.17 6.06
C VAL A 77 -1.88 -4.10 5.36
N LEU A 78 -1.11 -4.45 4.34
CA LEU A 78 -0.33 -3.50 3.52
C LEU A 78 -1.23 -2.43 2.90
N THR A 79 -2.34 -2.84 2.27
CA THR A 79 -3.31 -1.91 1.68
C THR A 79 -3.94 -1.01 2.75
N GLY A 80 -4.31 -1.57 3.90
CA GLY A 80 -4.87 -0.80 5.02
C GLY A 80 -3.88 0.24 5.55
N ILE A 81 -2.62 -0.14 5.75
CA ILE A 81 -1.54 0.77 6.15
C ILE A 81 -1.34 1.87 5.11
N TYR A 82 -1.34 1.52 3.82
CA TYR A 82 -1.25 2.49 2.72
C TYR A 82 -2.39 3.51 2.78
N VAL A 83 -3.63 3.03 2.86
CA VAL A 83 -4.83 3.87 2.89
C VAL A 83 -4.85 4.73 4.14
N ALA A 84 -4.56 4.18 5.33
CA ALA A 84 -4.54 4.94 6.58
C ALA A 84 -3.49 6.06 6.55
N ARG A 85 -2.30 5.77 6.04
CA ARG A 85 -1.22 6.77 5.87
C ARG A 85 -1.56 7.81 4.80
N ALA A 86 -2.28 7.42 3.75
CA ALA A 86 -2.78 8.32 2.73
C ALA A 86 -3.93 9.21 3.24
N ASN A 87 -4.82 8.66 4.07
CA ASN A 87 -6.01 9.35 4.60
C ASN A 87 -5.71 10.27 5.80
N THR A 88 -4.67 9.99 6.60
CA THR A 88 -4.23 10.90 7.68
C THR A 88 -3.87 12.31 7.17
N ARG A 89 -3.72 12.49 5.85
CA ARG A 89 -3.55 13.80 5.20
C ARG A 89 -4.87 14.49 4.84
N TYR A 90 -5.91 13.73 4.50
CA TYR A 90 -7.26 14.27 4.27
C TYR A 90 -7.87 14.76 5.58
N ASP A 91 -7.73 13.99 6.66
CA ASP A 91 -8.26 14.43 7.97
C ASP A 91 -7.59 15.72 8.48
N ARG A 92 -6.29 15.94 8.23
CA ARG A 92 -5.63 17.21 8.56
C ARG A 92 -6.17 18.38 7.73
N LEU A 93 -6.36 18.19 6.42
CA LEU A 93 -6.89 19.23 5.54
C LEU A 93 -8.35 19.56 5.88
N SER A 94 -9.16 18.53 6.14
CA SER A 94 -10.56 18.66 6.52
C SER A 94 -10.72 19.29 7.90
N ALA A 95 -9.86 18.96 8.87
CA ALA A 95 -9.88 19.57 10.20
C ALA A 95 -9.54 21.07 10.18
N ASP A 96 -8.60 21.49 9.33
CA ASP A 96 -8.25 22.91 9.18
C ASP A 96 -9.36 23.70 8.47
N LEU A 97 -10.01 23.10 7.46
CA LEU A 97 -11.16 23.69 6.78
C LEU A 97 -12.34 23.90 7.75
N ILE A 98 -12.71 22.88 8.52
CA ILE A 98 -13.81 22.98 9.50
C ILE A 98 -13.48 24.03 10.58
N ARG A 99 -12.22 24.11 11.02
CA ARG A 99 -11.77 25.11 11.99
C ARG A 99 -11.79 26.54 11.45
N SER A 100 -11.52 26.72 10.15
CA SER A 100 -11.57 28.04 9.48
C SER A 100 -12.99 28.55 9.21
N LEU A 101 -13.98 27.65 9.12
CA LEU A 101 -15.39 28.00 8.93
C LEU A 101 -16.15 28.17 10.26
N ALA A 102 -15.56 27.71 11.37
CA ALA A 102 -16.08 27.90 12.72
C ALA A 102 -15.62 29.21 13.37
N LYS A 103 -14.94 30.10 12.63
CA LYS A 103 -14.43 31.39 13.07
C LYS A 103 -14.99 32.49 12.18
#